data_AF-A0A7K0Q5T7-F1
#
_entry.id   AF-A0A7K0Q5T7-F1
#
_cell.length_a   1.000
_cell.length_b   1.000
_cell.length_c   1.000
_cell.angle_alpha   90.00
_cell.angle_beta   90.00
_cell.angle_gamma   90.00
#
_symmetry.space_group_name_H-M   'P 1'
#
loop_
_entity.id
_entity.type
_entity.pdbx_description
1 polymer ?
#
loop_
_entity_poly.entity_id
_entity_poly.type
_entity_poly.pdbx_seq_one_letter_code
_entity_poly.pdbx_strand_id
1 'polypeptide(L)'
;PAQPGLAPQSRRYPAAGTTNAVVELWVITSVGKRTQVTWDLEAFPYLATVAPSQHGTVLELLNREQNLVSIQLLNATTGELTELQRRTDTAWIDVMPGVPSIDFDQQLLEIVNDEATDTYRLARADVFITPENLQVRALIDSDETGAVVAASLEPTTQAFYRVNYATGSVTALTDEHSWSSGVVSGQTSVIVEADSLQPRTTFTAKTAQHSWSIGNHAEIPNIKVQPHYLQAGVLDLETCVLWPTGHVMGSKKLPVILSPYGGPHGQRVMRNAAAFTSEQWFADQGFAVIVTDNRGTPGRGPAWERAVHHDLATYPVADQVEALLALAETNPDLDISRVGIRGWSFGGYLAALALLERPDIFSAAVAGAPVTDWSLYDTAYTERYLGTPQGNPAAYEKTSLLNKADQLEKPLLLIHGLADDNVFAAHTLQLSSALLAAGKPHSVVPLSGVTHMTPQEIVAENLLRLEVDFFRSHLGD
;
A
#
# COMPACT_ATOMS: atom_id res chain seq x y z
N PRO A 1 -15.86 7.43 -24.58
CA PRO A 1 -17.00 6.81 -23.85
C PRO A 1 -17.66 5.70 -24.69
N ALA A 2 -17.81 4.50 -24.13
CA ALA A 2 -18.48 3.38 -24.82
C ALA A 2 -19.96 3.65 -25.14
N GLN A 3 -20.57 4.61 -24.43
CA GLN A 3 -21.97 4.98 -24.56
C GLN A 3 -22.10 6.52 -24.63
N PRO A 4 -21.74 7.16 -25.75
CA PRO A 4 -21.69 8.62 -25.87
C PRO A 4 -23.06 9.31 -25.80
N GLY A 5 -24.15 8.55 -25.97
CA GLY A 5 -25.52 9.07 -25.84
C GLY A 5 -26.03 9.16 -24.40
N LEU A 6 -25.29 8.63 -23.42
CA LEU A 6 -25.64 8.78 -22.00
C LEU A 6 -25.08 10.07 -21.43
N ALA A 7 -25.85 10.67 -20.51
CA ALA A 7 -25.36 11.79 -19.73
C ALA A 7 -24.10 11.37 -18.93
N PRO A 8 -23.08 12.24 -18.83
CA PRO A 8 -21.91 11.95 -18.03
C PRO A 8 -22.28 11.82 -16.55
N GLN A 9 -21.67 10.87 -15.85
CA GLN A 9 -21.80 10.76 -14.40
C GLN A 9 -20.87 11.80 -13.75
N SER A 10 -21.45 12.79 -13.08
CA SER A 10 -20.69 13.75 -12.28
C SER A 10 -20.23 13.10 -10.98
N ARG A 11 -18.99 13.35 -10.57
CA ARG A 11 -18.44 12.97 -9.27
C ARG A 11 -17.82 14.18 -8.57
N ARG A 12 -17.96 14.24 -7.24
CA ARG A 12 -17.22 15.21 -6.42
C ARG A 12 -15.86 14.58 -6.14
N TYR A 13 -14.79 15.28 -6.49
CA TYR A 13 -13.43 14.81 -6.30
C TYR A 13 -12.57 16.00 -5.84
N PRO A 14 -12.22 16.06 -4.54
CA PRO A 14 -11.37 17.13 -4.03
C PRO A 14 -9.93 16.84 -4.45
N ALA A 15 -9.51 17.38 -5.59
CA ALA A 15 -8.11 17.33 -6.01
C ALA A 15 -7.22 18.15 -5.07
N ALA A 16 -5.93 17.84 -4.99
CA ALA A 16 -4.99 18.52 -4.12
C ALA A 16 -5.04 20.05 -4.28
N GLY A 17 -5.03 20.77 -3.16
CA GLY A 17 -5.17 22.23 -3.10
C GLY A 17 -6.61 22.75 -3.28
N THR A 18 -7.61 21.89 -3.52
CA THR A 18 -9.02 22.28 -3.59
C THR A 18 -9.74 22.09 -2.26
N THR A 19 -11.04 22.42 -2.20
CA THR A 19 -11.84 22.37 -0.97
C THR A 19 -12.38 20.96 -0.73
N ASN A 20 -12.18 20.44 0.49
CA ASN A 20 -12.80 19.19 0.94
C ASN A 20 -14.31 19.34 1.18
N ALA A 21 -14.98 18.21 1.34
CA ALA A 21 -16.36 18.21 1.81
C ALA A 21 -16.47 18.81 3.22
N VAL A 22 -17.55 19.53 3.47
CA VAL A 22 -17.94 19.92 4.83
C VAL A 22 -18.57 18.70 5.51
N VAL A 23 -18.03 18.29 6.66
CA VAL A 23 -18.43 17.09 7.39
C VAL A 23 -19.19 17.47 8.65
N GLU A 24 -20.27 16.73 8.95
CA GLU A 24 -21.01 16.83 10.21
C GLU A 24 -21.12 15.46 10.86
N LEU A 25 -21.10 15.41 12.19
CA LEU A 25 -21.37 14.21 12.97
C LEU A 25 -22.61 14.42 13.83
N TRP A 26 -23.49 13.41 13.87
CA TRP A 26 -24.75 13.45 14.61
C TRP A 26 -24.92 12.16 15.42
N VAL A 27 -25.27 12.28 16.69
CA VAL A 27 -25.76 11.16 17.50
C VAL A 27 -27.27 11.06 17.35
N ILE A 28 -27.74 9.88 16.95
CA ILE A 28 -29.18 9.61 16.75
C ILE A 28 -29.60 8.48 17.68
N THR A 29 -30.49 8.79 18.62
CA THR A 29 -31.06 7.79 19.54
C THR A 29 -32.06 6.87 18.82
N SER A 30 -32.37 5.71 19.41
CA SER A 30 -33.38 4.78 18.90
C SER A 30 -34.80 5.38 18.79
N VAL A 31 -35.08 6.47 19.53
CA VAL A 31 -36.33 7.23 19.47
C VAL A 31 -36.27 8.43 18.51
N GLY A 32 -35.19 8.55 17.72
CA GLY A 32 -35.05 9.57 16.68
C GLY A 32 -34.59 10.95 17.15
N LYS A 33 -34.29 11.15 18.45
CA LYS A 33 -33.63 12.38 18.92
C LYS A 33 -32.25 12.49 18.28
N ARG A 34 -31.98 13.64 17.65
CA ARG A 34 -30.70 13.99 17.00
C ARG A 34 -29.94 15.02 17.84
N THR A 35 -28.66 14.76 18.09
CA THR A 35 -27.74 15.70 18.74
C THR A 35 -26.54 15.89 17.82
N GLN A 36 -26.25 17.12 17.42
CA GLN A 36 -25.06 17.41 16.61
C GLN A 36 -23.81 17.38 17.49
N VAL A 37 -22.74 16.76 17.00
CA VAL A 37 -21.41 16.83 17.60
C VAL A 37 -20.64 17.93 16.89
N THR A 38 -20.12 18.89 17.64
CA THR A 38 -19.43 20.07 17.10
C THR A 38 -17.97 20.09 17.55
N TRP A 39 -17.07 20.42 16.63
CA TRP A 39 -15.64 20.63 16.90
C TRP A 39 -15.11 21.78 16.03
N ASP A 40 -13.84 22.12 16.21
CA ASP A 40 -13.14 23.09 15.35
C ASP A 40 -12.87 22.47 13.97
N LEU A 41 -13.85 22.59 13.07
CA LEU A 41 -13.78 22.06 11.70
C LEU A 41 -12.76 22.81 10.83
N GLU A 42 -12.42 24.05 11.18
CA GLU A 42 -11.40 24.83 10.48
C GLU A 42 -10.01 24.28 10.78
N ALA A 43 -9.71 24.00 12.06
CA ALA A 43 -8.47 23.38 12.47
C ALA A 43 -8.38 21.90 12.07
N PHE A 44 -9.49 21.15 12.16
CA PHE A 44 -9.54 19.71 11.91
C PHE A 44 -10.64 19.34 10.89
N PRO A 45 -10.37 19.53 9.59
CA PRO A 45 -11.35 19.25 8.54
C PRO A 45 -11.59 17.75 8.29
N TYR A 46 -10.71 16.87 8.79
CA TYR A 46 -10.85 15.42 8.63
C TYR A 46 -11.33 14.76 9.92
N LEU A 47 -12.53 14.17 9.88
CA LEU A 47 -12.95 13.15 10.83
C LEU A 47 -12.44 11.80 10.33
N ALA A 48 -11.25 11.40 10.79
CA ALA A 48 -10.54 10.22 10.29
C ALA A 48 -11.17 8.92 10.82
N THR A 49 -11.49 8.89 12.11
CA THR A 49 -12.02 7.70 12.79
C THR A 49 -13.18 8.07 13.71
N VAL A 50 -14.20 7.21 13.74
CA VAL A 50 -15.25 7.18 14.78
C VAL A 50 -15.28 5.77 15.35
N ALA A 51 -14.68 5.58 16.52
CA ALA A 51 -14.46 4.27 17.13
C ALA A 51 -15.33 4.08 18.38
N PRO A 52 -16.52 3.47 18.24
CA PRO A 52 -17.32 3.06 19.40
C PRO A 52 -16.73 1.81 20.07
N SER A 53 -16.68 1.82 21.39
CA SER A 53 -16.42 0.65 22.24
C SER A 53 -17.49 0.52 23.31
N GLN A 54 -17.43 -0.55 24.11
CA GLN A 54 -18.30 -0.71 25.28
C GLN A 54 -18.02 0.34 26.37
N HIS A 55 -16.88 1.04 26.29
CA HIS A 55 -16.37 1.95 27.31
C HIS A 55 -16.40 3.42 26.87
N GLY A 56 -16.76 3.71 25.62
CA GLY A 56 -16.85 5.08 25.10
C GLY A 56 -16.79 5.12 23.58
N THR A 57 -17.07 6.28 22.97
CA THR A 57 -16.83 6.49 21.54
C THR A 57 -15.72 7.51 21.39
N VAL A 58 -14.66 7.15 20.66
CA VAL A 58 -13.53 8.05 20.40
C VAL A 58 -13.56 8.54 18.96
N LEU A 59 -13.22 9.82 18.78
CA LEU A 59 -13.05 10.43 17.46
C LEU A 59 -11.57 10.74 17.25
N GLU A 60 -11.10 10.51 16.03
CA GLU A 60 -9.79 10.96 15.58
C GLU A 60 -9.98 12.09 14.57
N LEU A 61 -9.47 13.27 14.92
CA LEU A 61 -9.58 14.48 14.12
C LEU A 61 -8.19 14.88 13.61
N LEU A 62 -8.04 15.07 12.30
CA LEU A 62 -6.76 15.47 11.68
C LEU A 62 -6.86 16.86 11.07
N ASN A 63 -5.77 17.63 11.21
CA ASN A 63 -5.60 18.85 10.44
C ASN A 63 -5.40 18.55 8.95
N ARG A 64 -5.42 19.57 8.10
CA ARG A 64 -5.32 19.40 6.64
C ARG A 64 -4.02 18.71 6.18
N GLU A 65 -2.90 19.07 6.81
CA GLU A 65 -1.60 18.48 6.51
C GLU A 65 -1.45 17.05 7.04
N GLN A 66 -2.38 16.60 7.91
CA GLN A 66 -2.37 15.30 8.56
C GLN A 66 -1.10 15.08 9.41
N ASN A 67 -0.58 16.15 10.00
CA ASN A 67 0.57 16.14 10.91
C ASN A 67 0.20 16.61 12.32
N LEU A 68 -1.07 16.91 12.58
CA LEU A 68 -1.63 17.20 13.90
C LEU A 68 -2.92 16.40 14.08
N VAL A 69 -2.97 15.62 15.15
CA VAL A 69 -4.14 14.84 15.56
C VAL A 69 -4.71 15.34 16.89
N SER A 70 -6.02 15.31 17.00
CA SER A 70 -6.76 15.49 18.24
C SER A 70 -7.68 14.28 18.46
N ILE A 71 -7.45 13.55 19.54
CA ILE A 71 -8.24 12.38 19.95
C ILE A 71 -9.28 12.84 20.96
N GLN A 72 -10.56 12.61 20.67
CA GLN A 72 -11.69 13.16 21.42
C GLN A 72 -12.59 12.04 21.95
N LEU A 73 -12.95 12.08 23.22
CA LEU A 73 -14.00 11.24 23.79
C LEU A 73 -15.37 11.89 23.60
N LEU A 74 -16.30 11.19 22.96
CA LEU A 74 -17.66 11.63 22.74
C LEU A 74 -18.58 11.24 23.89
N ASN A 75 -19.24 12.22 24.50
CA ASN A 75 -20.43 12.00 25.30
C ASN A 75 -21.64 11.84 24.37
N ALA A 76 -22.05 10.61 24.10
CA ALA A 76 -23.17 10.33 23.18
C ALA A 76 -24.53 10.90 23.65
N THR A 77 -24.67 11.27 24.93
CA THR A 77 -25.92 11.86 25.44
C THR A 77 -26.01 13.36 25.14
N THR A 78 -24.91 14.09 25.36
CA THR A 78 -24.86 15.56 25.23
C THR A 78 -24.31 16.02 23.88
N GLY A 79 -23.54 15.18 23.17
CA GLY A 79 -22.80 15.55 21.97
C GLY A 79 -21.47 16.28 22.27
N GLU A 80 -21.11 16.43 23.55
CA GLU A 80 -19.88 17.11 23.96
C GLU A 80 -18.66 16.22 23.73
N LEU A 81 -17.55 16.87 23.38
CA LEU A 81 -16.25 16.24 23.19
C LEU A 81 -15.30 16.62 24.32
N THR A 82 -14.53 15.65 24.79
CA THR A 82 -13.41 15.86 25.73
C THR A 82 -12.12 15.43 25.06
N GLU A 83 -11.16 16.35 24.92
CA GLU A 83 -9.86 16.01 24.32
C GLU A 83 -9.10 15.08 25.25
N LEU A 84 -8.82 13.87 24.77
CA LEU A 84 -8.02 12.88 25.48
C LEU A 84 -6.54 13.07 25.19
N GLN A 85 -6.22 13.34 23.91
CA GLN A 85 -4.84 13.46 23.47
C GLN A 85 -4.71 14.42 22.29
N ARG A 86 -3.56 15.10 22.21
CA ARG A 86 -3.17 15.93 21.07
C ARG A 86 -1.71 15.71 20.74
N ARG A 87 -1.41 15.41 19.47
CA ARG A 87 -0.05 15.08 19.03
C ARG A 87 0.26 15.67 17.67
N THR A 88 1.50 16.12 17.51
CA THR A 88 2.07 16.55 16.24
C THR A 88 3.10 15.55 15.75
N ASP A 89 3.26 15.45 14.45
CA ASP A 89 4.31 14.69 13.77
C ASP A 89 5.06 15.59 12.79
N THR A 90 6.34 15.31 12.55
CA THR A 90 7.17 16.10 11.63
C THR A 90 6.97 15.74 10.15
N ALA A 91 6.42 14.55 9.87
CA ALA A 91 6.02 14.10 8.56
C ALA A 91 4.49 14.05 8.47
N TRP A 92 3.88 12.93 8.87
CA TRP A 92 2.44 12.74 8.90
C TRP A 92 2.02 11.73 9.97
N ILE A 93 0.73 11.68 10.23
CA ILE A 93 0.06 10.77 11.15
C ILE A 93 -0.70 9.73 10.35
N ASP A 94 -0.38 8.46 10.58
CA ASP A 94 -1.09 7.34 10.00
C ASP A 94 -2.34 6.99 10.79
N VAL A 95 -3.44 6.76 10.07
CA VAL A 95 -4.70 6.28 10.64
C VAL A 95 -4.57 4.76 10.81
N MET A 96 -4.24 4.34 12.02
CA MET A 96 -3.87 2.96 12.34
C MET A 96 -5.10 2.07 12.60
N PRO A 97 -5.21 0.87 11.99
CA PRO A 97 -6.37 0.01 12.20
C PRO A 97 -6.58 -0.39 13.68
N GLY A 98 -7.83 -0.26 14.14
CA GLY A 98 -8.26 -0.66 15.49
C GLY A 98 -8.00 0.38 16.58
N VAL A 99 -7.31 1.47 16.27
CA VAL A 99 -7.06 2.60 17.18
C VAL A 99 -7.45 3.92 16.52
N PRO A 100 -7.71 4.99 17.29
CA PRO A 100 -7.79 5.03 18.75
C PRO A 100 -8.95 4.19 19.30
N SER A 101 -8.79 3.65 20.50
CA SER A 101 -9.86 2.95 21.21
C SER A 101 -9.75 3.14 22.73
N ILE A 102 -10.83 2.84 23.45
CA ILE A 102 -10.85 2.85 24.92
C ILE A 102 -10.94 1.42 25.43
N ASP A 103 -9.99 1.05 26.27
CA ASP A 103 -9.93 -0.26 26.89
C ASP A 103 -10.87 -0.40 28.10
N PHE A 104 -10.81 -1.57 28.75
CA PHE A 104 -11.67 -1.91 29.88
C PHE A 104 -11.50 -0.98 31.11
N ASP A 105 -10.29 -0.47 31.35
CA ASP A 105 -10.00 0.45 32.46
C ASP A 105 -10.17 1.92 32.04
N GLN A 106 -10.87 2.17 30.95
CA GLN A 106 -11.09 3.50 30.36
C GLN A 106 -9.81 4.23 29.97
N GLN A 107 -8.75 3.48 29.63
CA GLN A 107 -7.50 4.04 29.12
C GLN A 107 -7.55 4.11 27.59
N LEU A 108 -6.94 5.18 27.05
CA LEU A 108 -6.76 5.34 25.61
C LEU A 108 -5.68 4.37 25.11
N LEU A 109 -6.01 3.64 24.04
CA LEU A 109 -5.08 2.84 23.26
C LEU A 109 -4.81 3.51 21.92
N GLU A 110 -3.53 3.64 21.57
CA GLU A 110 -3.06 4.20 20.31
C GLU A 110 -1.88 3.40 19.77
N ILE A 111 -1.69 3.40 18.46
CA ILE A 111 -0.45 2.96 17.83
C ILE A 111 0.28 4.24 17.39
N VAL A 112 1.46 4.45 17.95
CA VAL A 112 2.22 5.70 17.79
C VAL A 112 3.64 5.36 17.34
N ASN A 113 4.21 6.21 16.48
CA ASN A 113 5.63 6.14 16.14
C ASN A 113 6.48 6.49 17.38
N ASP A 114 7.29 5.54 17.82
CA ASP A 114 8.41 5.78 18.74
C ASP A 114 9.66 6.16 17.94
N GLU A 115 9.85 7.47 17.73
CA GLU A 115 10.95 8.01 16.91
C GLU A 115 12.34 7.59 17.40
N ALA A 116 12.49 7.29 18.70
CA ALA A 116 13.78 6.89 19.26
C ALA A 116 14.20 5.49 18.82
N THR A 117 13.23 4.64 18.47
CA THR A 117 13.44 3.23 18.17
C THR A 117 13.00 2.85 16.75
N ASP A 118 12.45 3.81 16.01
CA ASP A 118 11.90 3.62 14.67
C ASP A 118 10.84 2.52 14.61
N THR A 119 9.91 2.55 15.58
CA THR A 119 8.91 1.48 15.74
C THR A 119 7.53 2.03 16.01
N TYR A 120 6.54 1.55 15.26
CA TYR A 120 5.14 1.75 15.62
C TYR A 120 4.81 0.88 16.83
N ARG A 121 4.51 1.50 17.97
CA ARG A 121 4.27 0.82 19.25
C ARG A 121 2.85 1.07 19.74
N LEU A 122 2.26 0.05 20.38
CA LEU A 122 1.01 0.21 21.09
C LEU A 122 1.29 0.99 22.39
N ALA A 123 0.65 2.14 22.54
CA ALA A 123 0.62 2.94 23.75
C ALA A 123 -0.71 2.76 24.48
N ARG A 124 -0.64 2.72 25.81
CA ARG A 124 -1.79 2.73 26.72
C ARG A 124 -1.60 3.88 27.70
N ALA A 125 -2.48 4.87 27.66
CA ALA A 125 -2.35 6.10 28.44
C ALA A 125 -0.94 6.72 28.32
N ASP A 126 -0.48 6.89 27.08
CA ASP A 126 0.84 7.43 26.71
C ASP A 126 2.06 6.60 27.12
N VAL A 127 1.86 5.40 27.67
CA VAL A 127 2.94 4.47 27.99
C VAL A 127 2.99 3.36 26.95
N PHE A 128 4.15 3.18 26.30
CA PHE A 128 4.35 2.06 25.38
C PHE A 128 4.31 0.71 26.12
N ILE A 129 3.48 -0.19 25.62
CA ILE A 129 3.26 -1.53 26.19
C ILE A 129 3.71 -2.67 25.27
N THR A 130 4.24 -2.36 24.08
CA THR A 130 4.90 -3.32 23.18
C THR A 130 6.41 -3.05 23.10
N PRO A 131 7.26 -4.06 22.83
CA PRO A 131 8.71 -3.90 22.67
C PRO A 131 9.12 -2.95 21.54
N GLU A 132 10.35 -2.44 21.62
CA GLU A 132 10.97 -1.50 20.67
C GLU A 132 11.30 -2.11 19.30
N ASN A 133 11.29 -3.44 19.16
CA ASN A 133 11.59 -4.15 17.91
C ASN A 133 10.36 -4.80 17.28
N LEU A 134 9.17 -4.57 17.83
CA LEU A 134 7.93 -5.16 17.36
C LEU A 134 7.08 -4.10 16.66
N GLN A 135 7.08 -4.10 15.33
CA GLN A 135 6.32 -3.15 14.50
C GLN A 135 4.82 -3.48 14.58
N VAL A 136 4.08 -2.75 15.41
CA VAL A 136 2.63 -2.91 15.56
C VAL A 136 1.92 -2.30 14.36
N ARG A 137 1.11 -3.11 13.68
CA ARG A 137 0.39 -2.73 12.46
C ARG A 137 -1.10 -2.49 12.68
N ALA A 138 -1.68 -3.13 13.69
CA ALA A 138 -3.08 -2.98 14.04
C ALA A 138 -3.36 -3.44 15.47
N LEU A 139 -4.35 -2.84 16.11
CA LEU A 139 -5.02 -3.42 17.27
C LEU A 139 -6.15 -4.33 16.76
N ILE A 140 -6.14 -5.60 17.16
CA ILE A 140 -7.15 -6.58 16.75
C ILE A 140 -8.28 -6.67 17.77
N ASP A 141 -7.95 -6.72 19.05
CA ASP A 141 -8.91 -6.76 20.16
C ASP A 141 -8.25 -6.31 21.48
N SER A 142 -9.05 -5.96 22.48
CA SER A 142 -8.58 -5.73 23.85
C SER A 142 -9.61 -6.15 24.89
N ASP A 143 -9.14 -6.61 26.04
CA ASP A 143 -9.95 -7.06 27.18
C ASP A 143 -9.30 -6.67 28.51
N GLU A 144 -9.90 -7.09 29.63
CA GLU A 144 -9.44 -6.74 30.98
C GLU A 144 -8.02 -7.22 31.32
N THR A 145 -7.46 -8.17 30.56
CA THR A 145 -6.13 -8.72 30.82
C THR A 145 -5.06 -8.22 29.83
N GLY A 146 -5.45 -7.64 28.70
CA GLY A 146 -4.49 -7.29 27.67
C GLY A 146 -5.07 -6.88 26.31
N ALA A 147 -4.17 -6.75 25.34
CA ALA A 147 -4.49 -6.44 23.95
C ALA A 147 -3.97 -7.54 23.01
N VAL A 148 -4.67 -7.78 21.90
CA VAL A 148 -4.16 -8.54 20.76
C VAL A 148 -3.82 -7.58 19.64
N VAL A 149 -2.59 -7.66 19.14
CA VAL A 149 -2.11 -6.84 18.02
C VAL A 149 -1.67 -7.71 16.85
N ALA A 150 -1.82 -7.20 15.63
CA ALA A 150 -1.07 -7.69 14.49
C ALA A 150 0.24 -6.92 14.42
N ALA A 151 1.36 -7.63 14.33
CA ALA A 151 2.69 -7.02 14.34
C ALA A 151 3.72 -7.84 13.56
N SER A 152 4.85 -7.21 13.29
CA SER A 152 6.00 -7.80 12.59
C SER A 152 7.28 -7.66 13.41
N LEU A 153 8.02 -8.75 13.54
CA LEU A 153 9.44 -8.73 13.93
C LEU A 153 10.34 -8.59 12.70
N GLU A 154 9.96 -9.24 11.61
CA GLU A 154 10.63 -9.18 10.32
C GLU A 154 9.73 -8.48 9.29
N PRO A 155 10.28 -7.72 8.33
CA PRO A 155 9.45 -6.95 7.41
C PRO A 155 8.46 -7.78 6.60
N THR A 156 8.85 -9.01 6.24
CA THR A 156 8.11 -9.89 5.33
C THR A 156 7.07 -10.76 6.03
N THR A 157 6.97 -10.72 7.36
CA THR A 157 6.06 -11.55 8.15
C THR A 157 5.05 -10.71 8.92
N GLN A 158 3.95 -11.32 9.34
CA GLN A 158 2.98 -10.69 10.23
C GLN A 158 2.38 -11.77 11.11
N ALA A 159 2.37 -11.57 12.42
CA ALA A 159 1.79 -12.49 13.38
C ALA A 159 0.89 -11.75 14.38
N PHE A 160 0.04 -12.50 15.07
CA PHE A 160 -0.77 -11.96 16.16
C PHE A 160 -0.03 -12.16 17.47
N TYR A 161 0.01 -11.11 18.29
CA TYR A 161 0.66 -11.11 19.59
C TYR A 161 -0.32 -10.72 20.68
N ARG A 162 -0.26 -11.41 21.82
CA ARG A 162 -0.95 -11.03 23.04
C ARG A 162 -0.03 -10.21 23.93
N VAL A 163 -0.43 -8.99 24.23
CA VAL A 163 0.20 -8.09 25.20
C VAL A 163 -0.53 -8.21 26.52
N ASN A 164 0.15 -8.60 27.60
CA ASN A 164 -0.44 -8.71 28.93
C ASN A 164 -0.23 -7.42 29.74
N TYR A 165 -1.30 -6.80 30.23
CA TYR A 165 -1.20 -5.54 30.97
C TYR A 165 -0.56 -5.66 32.35
N ALA A 166 -0.71 -6.81 33.03
CA ALA A 166 -0.20 -7.00 34.39
C ALA A 166 1.29 -7.32 34.42
N THR A 167 1.77 -8.14 33.46
CA THR A 167 3.16 -8.60 33.42
C THR A 167 4.02 -7.82 32.43
N GLY A 168 3.41 -7.13 31.46
CA GLY A 168 4.10 -6.52 30.32
C GLY A 168 4.62 -7.54 29.30
N SER A 169 4.31 -8.83 29.45
CA SER A 169 4.79 -9.86 28.52
C SER A 169 4.06 -9.80 27.19
N VAL A 170 4.80 -10.01 26.10
CA VAL A 170 4.25 -10.14 24.74
C VAL A 170 4.51 -11.55 24.22
N THR A 171 3.46 -12.25 23.80
CA THR A 171 3.52 -13.66 23.38
C THR A 171 2.84 -13.84 22.03
N ALA A 172 3.52 -14.49 21.08
CA ALA A 172 2.93 -14.83 19.79
C ALA A 172 1.76 -15.82 19.92
N LEU A 173 0.71 -15.61 19.13
CA LEU A 173 -0.49 -16.44 19.02
C LEU A 173 -0.54 -17.23 17.70
N THR A 174 0.24 -16.79 16.71
CA THR A 174 0.37 -17.41 15.38
C THR A 174 1.86 -17.54 15.03
N ASP A 175 2.17 -18.24 13.93
CA ASP A 175 3.57 -18.43 13.51
C ASP A 175 4.20 -17.11 13.06
N GLU A 176 5.27 -16.70 13.74
CA GLU A 176 6.04 -15.46 13.52
C GLU A 176 6.79 -15.44 12.19
N HIS A 177 6.95 -16.61 11.54
CA HIS A 177 7.60 -16.75 10.23
C HIS A 177 6.62 -16.74 9.05
N SER A 178 5.33 -16.60 9.33
CA SER A 178 4.24 -16.62 8.34
C SER A 178 3.66 -15.22 8.10
N TRP A 179 2.73 -15.13 7.15
CA TRP A 179 1.85 -13.98 7.05
C TRP A 179 0.45 -14.34 7.56
N SER A 180 0.14 -13.87 8.77
CA SER A 180 -1.14 -14.08 9.46
C SER A 180 -2.06 -12.88 9.33
N SER A 181 -3.36 -13.14 9.17
CA SER A 181 -4.44 -12.16 9.31
C SER A 181 -5.61 -12.83 10.04
N GLY A 182 -6.63 -12.06 10.40
CA GLY A 182 -7.77 -12.62 11.11
C GLY A 182 -8.47 -11.63 12.01
N VAL A 183 -9.33 -12.17 12.85
CA VAL A 183 -10.08 -11.43 13.85
C VAL A 183 -10.01 -12.16 15.19
N VAL A 184 -10.01 -11.40 16.28
CA VAL A 184 -10.17 -11.91 17.63
C VAL A 184 -11.32 -11.15 18.28
N SER A 185 -12.17 -11.87 19.02
CA SER A 185 -13.20 -11.27 19.86
C SER A 185 -13.35 -12.09 21.12
N GLY A 186 -12.89 -11.52 22.24
CA GLY A 186 -12.81 -12.21 23.52
C GLY A 186 -11.99 -13.50 23.42
N GLN A 187 -12.59 -14.63 23.76
CA GLN A 187 -11.91 -15.93 23.75
C GLN A 187 -11.89 -16.63 22.39
N THR A 188 -12.48 -16.04 21.34
CA THR A 188 -12.58 -16.66 20.02
C THR A 188 -11.68 -15.94 19.02
N SER A 189 -10.90 -16.68 18.26
CA SER A 189 -10.15 -16.15 17.13
C SER A 189 -10.45 -16.91 15.85
N VAL A 190 -10.44 -16.20 14.72
CA VAL A 190 -10.44 -16.78 13.38
C VAL A 190 -9.20 -16.26 12.69
N ILE A 191 -8.27 -17.17 12.43
CA ILE A 191 -6.94 -16.87 11.90
C ILE A 191 -6.85 -17.43 10.47
N VAL A 192 -6.27 -16.63 9.60
CA VAL A 192 -5.86 -16.99 8.24
C VAL A 192 -4.35 -16.91 8.17
N GLU A 193 -3.68 -18.01 7.87
CA GLU A 193 -2.23 -18.07 7.70
C GLU A 193 -1.91 -18.36 6.22
N ALA A 194 -1.05 -17.55 5.63
CA ALA A 194 -0.54 -17.77 4.28
C ALA A 194 0.65 -18.72 4.29
N ASP A 195 0.75 -19.53 3.25
CA ASP A 195 1.93 -20.35 2.98
C ASP A 195 2.93 -19.55 2.14
N SER A 196 4.21 -19.59 2.51
CA SER A 196 5.29 -18.86 1.84
C SER A 196 5.79 -19.55 0.57
N LEU A 197 5.43 -20.81 0.36
CA LEU A 197 5.87 -21.69 -0.74
C LEU A 197 4.71 -22.22 -1.60
N GLN A 198 3.47 -22.18 -1.12
CA GLN A 198 2.29 -22.62 -1.86
C GLN A 198 1.22 -21.53 -1.92
N PRO A 199 0.50 -21.38 -3.06
CA PRO A 199 -0.55 -20.38 -3.21
C PRO A 199 -1.85 -20.82 -2.51
N ARG A 200 -1.77 -21.20 -1.24
CA ARG A 200 -2.91 -21.63 -0.42
C ARG A 200 -2.81 -21.08 0.98
N THR A 201 -3.95 -20.70 1.53
CA THR A 201 -4.10 -20.26 2.92
C THR A 201 -4.77 -21.33 3.76
N THR A 202 -4.40 -21.39 5.03
CA THR A 202 -5.09 -22.18 6.05
C THR A 202 -6.02 -21.26 6.84
N PHE A 203 -7.18 -21.79 7.24
CA PHE A 203 -8.16 -21.07 8.06
C PHE A 203 -8.40 -21.89 9.32
N THR A 204 -8.23 -21.25 10.48
CA THR A 204 -8.41 -21.89 11.78
C THR A 204 -9.26 -21.03 12.69
N ALA A 205 -10.36 -21.59 13.21
CA ALA A 205 -11.08 -21.01 14.33
C ALA A 205 -10.56 -21.61 15.63
N LYS A 206 -10.23 -20.77 16.63
CA LYS A 206 -9.72 -21.22 17.93
C LYS A 206 -10.54 -20.60 19.06
N THR A 207 -10.68 -21.37 20.13
CA THR A 207 -11.10 -20.93 21.46
C THR A 207 -10.09 -21.43 22.48
N ALA A 208 -10.24 -21.07 23.75
CA ALA A 208 -9.35 -21.58 24.81
C ALA A 208 -9.34 -23.12 24.92
N GLN A 209 -10.41 -23.81 24.51
CA GLN A 209 -10.54 -25.27 24.67
C GLN A 209 -10.51 -26.05 23.35
N HIS A 210 -10.77 -25.40 22.21
CA HIS A 210 -10.97 -26.08 20.93
C HIS A 210 -10.32 -25.34 19.77
N SER A 211 -9.91 -26.09 18.76
CA SER A 211 -9.41 -25.59 17.48
C SER A 211 -10.09 -26.35 16.36
N TRP A 212 -10.57 -25.62 15.35
CA TRP A 212 -11.24 -26.17 14.19
C TRP A 212 -10.58 -25.64 12.91
N SER A 213 -10.26 -26.56 11.99
CA SER A 213 -9.89 -26.17 10.63
C SER A 213 -11.14 -25.85 9.83
N ILE A 214 -11.14 -24.70 9.16
CA ILE A 214 -12.17 -24.30 8.22
C ILE A 214 -11.69 -24.70 6.81
N GLY A 215 -12.55 -25.40 6.07
CA GLY A 215 -12.21 -25.89 4.72
C GLY A 215 -11.97 -24.73 3.74
N ASN A 216 -10.81 -24.74 3.07
CA ASN A 216 -10.52 -23.84 1.95
C ASN A 216 -10.90 -24.51 0.62
N HIS A 217 -11.95 -24.00 -0.02
CA HIS A 217 -12.51 -24.47 -1.29
C HIS A 217 -12.11 -23.60 -2.49
N ALA A 218 -11.14 -22.70 -2.35
CA ALA A 218 -10.60 -21.96 -3.47
C ALA A 218 -10.00 -22.92 -4.52
N GLU A 219 -10.13 -22.55 -5.80
CA GLU A 219 -9.45 -23.27 -6.87
C GLU A 219 -7.94 -23.19 -6.66
N ILE A 220 -7.25 -24.30 -6.91
CA ILE A 220 -5.80 -24.35 -6.83
C ILE A 220 -5.27 -23.86 -8.18
N PRO A 221 -4.49 -22.77 -8.22
CA PRO A 221 -3.90 -22.30 -9.46
C PRO A 221 -3.09 -23.42 -10.13
N ASN A 222 -3.18 -23.55 -11.45
CA ASN A 222 -2.34 -24.45 -12.24
C ASN A 222 -0.89 -23.95 -12.40
N ILE A 223 -0.57 -22.82 -11.78
CA ILE A 223 0.75 -22.19 -11.73
C ILE A 223 1.47 -22.65 -10.46
N LYS A 224 2.68 -23.17 -10.62
CA LYS A 224 3.53 -23.55 -9.49
C LYS A 224 4.37 -22.36 -9.06
N VAL A 225 3.88 -21.59 -8.09
CA VAL A 225 4.62 -20.45 -7.54
C VAL A 225 5.86 -20.93 -6.77
N GLN A 226 7.02 -20.36 -7.08
CA GLN A 226 8.30 -20.63 -6.40
C GLN A 226 9.00 -19.31 -6.07
N PRO A 227 8.52 -18.56 -5.05
CA PRO A 227 9.13 -17.30 -4.67
C PRO A 227 10.50 -17.54 -4.01
N HIS A 228 11.54 -16.86 -4.49
CA HIS A 228 12.86 -16.84 -3.87
C HIS A 228 13.05 -15.53 -3.13
N TYR A 229 12.83 -15.55 -1.82
CA TYR A 229 12.99 -14.36 -0.98
C TYR A 229 14.45 -14.14 -0.59
N LEU A 230 14.90 -12.89 -0.69
CA LEU A 230 16.24 -12.46 -0.29
C LEU A 230 16.27 -10.94 -0.06
N GLN A 231 17.39 -10.47 0.48
CA GLN A 231 17.69 -9.04 0.58
C GLN A 231 18.69 -8.65 -0.53
N ALA A 232 18.55 -7.45 -1.07
CA ALA A 232 19.39 -6.93 -2.14
C ALA A 232 20.00 -5.56 -1.79
N GLY A 233 21.24 -5.35 -2.20
CA GLY A 233 21.92 -4.05 -2.06
C GLY A 233 22.43 -3.76 -0.66
N VAL A 234 22.87 -2.52 -0.44
CA VAL A 234 23.45 -2.07 0.83
C VAL A 234 22.39 -1.68 1.86
N LEU A 235 21.14 -1.53 1.41
CA LEU A 235 19.98 -1.22 2.24
C LEU A 235 19.19 -2.47 2.67
N ASP A 236 19.69 -3.66 2.34
CA ASP A 236 19.01 -4.94 2.58
C ASP A 236 17.55 -4.90 2.10
N LEU A 237 17.35 -4.52 0.84
CA LEU A 237 16.02 -4.34 0.24
C LEU A 237 15.31 -5.69 0.14
N GLU A 238 14.19 -5.83 0.85
CA GLU A 238 13.35 -7.02 0.78
C GLU A 238 12.90 -7.26 -0.65
N THR A 239 13.28 -8.44 -1.17
CA THR A 239 13.12 -8.79 -2.57
C THR A 239 12.62 -10.23 -2.71
N CYS A 240 11.78 -10.45 -3.71
CA CYS A 240 11.45 -11.78 -4.22
C CYS A 240 11.84 -11.89 -5.69
N VAL A 241 12.60 -12.93 -6.03
CA VAL A 241 12.91 -13.30 -7.42
C VAL A 241 12.10 -14.52 -7.81
N LEU A 242 11.48 -14.49 -8.98
CA LEU A 242 10.78 -15.62 -9.57
C LEU A 242 11.46 -16.01 -10.88
N TRP A 243 11.82 -17.28 -10.94
CA TRP A 243 12.41 -17.90 -12.12
C TRP A 243 11.36 -18.70 -12.88
N PRO A 244 11.53 -18.91 -14.19
CA PRO A 244 10.68 -19.83 -14.94
C PRO A 244 10.67 -21.21 -14.25
N THR A 245 9.50 -21.86 -14.20
CA THR A 245 9.37 -23.19 -13.61
C THR A 245 10.36 -24.16 -14.24
N GLY A 246 11.23 -24.75 -13.42
CA GLY A 246 12.26 -25.70 -13.86
C GLY A 246 13.53 -25.04 -14.42
N HIS A 247 13.71 -23.73 -14.25
CA HIS A 247 14.97 -23.05 -14.59
C HIS A 247 16.15 -23.65 -13.81
N VAL A 248 17.25 -23.85 -14.52
CA VAL A 248 18.50 -24.36 -13.93
C VAL A 248 19.51 -23.20 -13.93
N MET A 249 19.99 -22.82 -12.75
CA MET A 249 20.95 -21.72 -12.62
C MET A 249 22.21 -21.97 -13.47
N GLY A 250 22.65 -20.96 -14.22
CA GLY A 250 23.76 -21.02 -15.17
C GLY A 250 23.39 -21.53 -16.56
N SER A 251 22.14 -21.92 -16.81
CA SER A 251 21.74 -22.52 -18.10
C SER A 251 21.53 -21.49 -19.21
N LYS A 252 21.00 -20.30 -18.89
CA LYS A 252 20.75 -19.21 -19.82
C LYS A 252 20.56 -17.89 -19.10
N LYS A 253 20.95 -16.80 -19.77
CA LYS A 253 20.56 -15.45 -19.34
C LYS A 253 19.13 -15.15 -19.75
N LEU A 254 18.35 -14.57 -18.84
CA LEU A 254 16.94 -14.26 -19.00
C LEU A 254 16.73 -12.75 -19.03
N PRO A 255 15.90 -12.21 -19.94
CA PRO A 255 15.42 -10.83 -19.81
C PRO A 255 14.67 -10.67 -18.48
N VAL A 256 14.80 -9.50 -17.89
CA VAL A 256 14.32 -9.22 -16.53
C VAL A 256 13.07 -8.35 -16.58
N ILE A 257 12.06 -8.65 -15.76
CA ILE A 257 10.92 -7.76 -15.50
C ILE A 257 10.91 -7.38 -14.03
N LEU A 258 11.03 -6.09 -13.73
CA LEU A 258 10.72 -5.55 -12.41
C LEU A 258 9.21 -5.35 -12.28
N SER A 259 8.62 -5.80 -11.17
CA SER A 259 7.18 -5.72 -10.90
C SER A 259 6.89 -5.16 -9.49
N PRO A 260 7.37 -3.94 -9.16
CA PRO A 260 7.10 -3.31 -7.87
C PRO A 260 5.70 -2.70 -7.80
N TYR A 261 5.24 -2.40 -6.59
CA TYR A 261 4.27 -1.34 -6.39
C TYR A 261 4.99 -0.04 -6.01
N GLY A 262 5.80 -0.08 -4.96
CA GLY A 262 6.82 0.94 -4.65
C GLY A 262 6.31 2.25 -4.07
N GLY A 263 5.02 2.37 -3.77
CA GLY A 263 4.42 3.53 -3.10
C GLY A 263 3.96 3.26 -1.67
N PRO A 264 3.59 4.33 -0.93
CA PRO A 264 2.97 4.21 0.38
C PRO A 264 1.79 3.24 0.40
N HIS A 265 1.63 2.54 1.52
CA HIS A 265 0.60 1.51 1.77
C HIS A 265 0.66 0.24 0.88
N GLY A 266 1.62 0.11 -0.05
CA GLY A 266 1.68 -1.06 -0.94
C GLY A 266 2.92 -1.92 -0.75
N GLN A 267 2.89 -2.75 0.29
CA GLN A 267 3.89 -3.78 0.53
C GLN A 267 3.67 -4.99 -0.40
N ARG A 268 4.70 -5.48 -1.09
CA ARG A 268 4.61 -6.64 -1.99
C ARG A 268 5.37 -7.85 -1.48
N VAL A 269 6.52 -7.67 -0.83
CA VAL A 269 7.39 -8.77 -0.40
C VAL A 269 6.94 -9.28 0.97
N MET A 270 5.93 -10.14 0.93
CA MET A 270 5.34 -10.80 2.09
C MET A 270 5.53 -12.32 1.98
N ARG A 271 5.65 -13.04 3.10
CA ARG A 271 5.66 -14.52 3.16
C ARG A 271 4.29 -15.11 2.82
N ASN A 272 3.85 -14.89 1.58
CA ASN A 272 2.56 -15.26 1.01
C ASN A 272 2.75 -15.57 -0.48
N ALA A 273 2.92 -16.85 -0.83
CA ALA A 273 3.16 -17.26 -2.20
C ALA A 273 2.01 -16.91 -3.15
N ALA A 274 0.75 -16.86 -2.67
CA ALA A 274 -0.39 -16.52 -3.52
C ALA A 274 -0.26 -15.11 -4.13
N ALA A 275 0.41 -14.19 -3.44
CA ALA A 275 0.61 -12.80 -3.88
C ALA A 275 1.52 -12.66 -5.12
N PHE A 276 2.23 -13.74 -5.50
CA PHE A 276 3.17 -13.77 -6.63
C PHE A 276 2.69 -14.63 -7.80
N THR A 277 1.41 -15.01 -7.84
CA THR A 277 0.88 -15.90 -8.89
C THR A 277 1.03 -15.27 -10.29
N SER A 278 0.78 -13.96 -10.41
CA SER A 278 0.94 -13.24 -11.69
C SER A 278 2.41 -13.14 -12.08
N GLU A 279 3.29 -12.84 -11.13
CA GLU A 279 4.73 -12.74 -11.34
C GLU A 279 5.34 -14.09 -11.72
N GLN A 280 4.91 -15.20 -11.11
CA GLN A 280 5.33 -16.53 -11.53
C GLN A 280 4.86 -16.82 -12.96
N TRP A 281 3.63 -16.43 -13.32
CA TRP A 281 3.13 -16.60 -14.67
C TRP A 281 3.98 -15.85 -15.70
N PHE A 282 4.39 -14.61 -15.41
CA PHE A 282 5.36 -13.87 -16.23
C PHE A 282 6.70 -14.59 -16.30
N ALA A 283 7.21 -15.13 -15.18
CA ALA A 283 8.45 -15.88 -15.19
C ALA A 283 8.35 -17.12 -16.11
N ASP A 284 7.24 -17.84 -16.05
CA ASP A 284 6.95 -18.99 -16.92
C ASP A 284 6.80 -18.58 -18.40
N GLN A 285 6.62 -17.30 -18.73
CA GLN A 285 6.68 -16.79 -20.11
C GLN A 285 8.10 -16.58 -20.65
N GLY A 286 9.13 -16.83 -19.85
CA GLY A 286 10.54 -16.78 -20.23
C GLY A 286 11.33 -15.61 -19.64
N PHE A 287 10.86 -14.99 -18.57
CA PHE A 287 11.51 -13.86 -17.90
C PHE A 287 12.03 -14.26 -16.52
N ALA A 288 13.03 -13.54 -16.00
CA ALA A 288 13.27 -13.47 -14.57
C ALA A 288 12.46 -12.30 -14.02
N VAL A 289 11.65 -12.51 -12.98
CA VAL A 289 10.78 -11.47 -12.42
C VAL A 289 11.27 -11.07 -11.04
N ILE A 290 11.45 -9.77 -10.81
CA ILE A 290 11.96 -9.20 -9.56
C ILE A 290 10.89 -8.31 -8.94
N VAL A 291 10.56 -8.57 -7.67
CA VAL A 291 9.68 -7.74 -6.86
C VAL A 291 10.46 -7.25 -5.67
N THR A 292 10.56 -5.93 -5.50
CA THR A 292 11.33 -5.31 -4.41
C THR A 292 10.50 -4.23 -3.73
N ASP A 293 10.51 -4.23 -2.40
CA ASP A 293 9.94 -3.17 -1.57
C ASP A 293 11.01 -2.11 -1.27
N ASN A 294 10.85 -0.92 -1.88
CA ASN A 294 11.76 0.22 -1.73
C ASN A 294 11.40 1.10 -0.52
N ARG A 295 12.25 2.08 -0.18
CA ARG A 295 11.91 3.15 0.77
C ARG A 295 10.59 3.81 0.40
N GLY A 296 9.75 4.05 1.39
CA GLY A 296 8.38 4.53 1.23
C GLY A 296 7.29 3.44 1.28
N THR A 297 7.64 2.15 1.12
CA THR A 297 6.67 1.06 1.29
C THR A 297 6.54 0.66 2.77
N PRO A 298 5.40 0.08 3.20
CA PRO A 298 5.22 -0.37 4.57
C PRO A 298 6.14 -1.52 4.98
N GLY A 299 6.28 -1.71 6.30
CA GLY A 299 6.79 -2.95 6.89
C GLY A 299 8.23 -2.90 7.39
N ARG A 300 8.93 -1.77 7.26
CA ARG A 300 10.30 -1.56 7.78
C ARG A 300 10.41 -0.41 8.80
N GLY A 301 9.27 0.05 9.30
CA GLY A 301 9.21 1.10 10.31
C GLY A 301 8.98 2.51 9.74
N PRO A 302 8.66 3.47 10.62
CA PRO A 302 8.29 4.84 10.27
C PRO A 302 9.33 5.59 9.43
N ALA A 303 10.62 5.52 9.74
CA ALA A 303 11.67 6.23 9.02
C ALA A 303 11.83 5.71 7.58
N TRP A 304 11.65 4.40 7.38
CA TRP A 304 11.62 3.79 6.05
C TRP A 304 10.43 4.28 5.22
N GLU A 305 9.24 4.29 5.82
CA GLU A 305 8.01 4.78 5.18
C GLU A 305 8.09 6.28 4.88
N ARG A 306 8.68 7.07 5.79
CA ARG A 306 8.79 8.53 5.70
C ARG A 306 9.92 9.05 4.82
N ALA A 307 10.78 8.17 4.32
CA ALA A 307 11.85 8.54 3.39
C ALA A 307 11.32 9.26 2.13
N VAL A 308 10.07 9.03 1.74
CA VAL A 308 9.43 9.67 0.57
C VAL A 308 8.64 10.94 0.91
N HIS A 309 8.76 11.47 2.13
CA HIS A 309 8.13 12.72 2.52
C HIS A 309 8.60 13.86 1.61
N HIS A 310 7.65 14.53 0.95
CA HIS A 310 7.84 15.54 -0.10
C HIS A 310 8.59 15.07 -1.35
N ASP A 311 8.80 13.76 -1.52
CA ASP A 311 9.52 13.19 -2.65
C ASP A 311 9.10 11.74 -2.94
N LEU A 312 8.00 11.58 -3.68
CA LEU A 312 7.52 10.28 -4.15
C LEU A 312 8.31 9.73 -5.36
N ALA A 313 9.40 10.38 -5.80
CA ALA A 313 10.11 10.03 -7.04
C ALA A 313 11.48 9.38 -6.78
N THR A 314 12.35 10.07 -6.04
CA THR A 314 13.79 9.74 -6.04
C THR A 314 14.10 8.37 -5.46
N TYR A 315 13.64 8.07 -4.24
CA TYR A 315 13.97 6.80 -3.61
C TYR A 315 13.29 5.59 -4.25
N PRO A 316 12.00 5.66 -4.65
CA PRO A 316 11.37 4.56 -5.38
C PRO A 316 12.12 4.13 -6.63
N VAL A 317 12.65 5.06 -7.44
CA VAL A 317 13.44 4.70 -8.63
C VAL A 317 14.84 4.18 -8.26
N ALA A 318 15.53 4.87 -7.34
CA ALA A 318 16.90 4.54 -6.98
C ALA A 318 17.02 3.13 -6.39
N ASP A 319 16.12 2.76 -5.49
CA ASP A 319 16.16 1.47 -4.79
C ASP A 319 15.85 0.30 -5.73
N GLN A 320 14.96 0.49 -6.73
CA GLN A 320 14.70 -0.54 -7.74
C GLN A 320 15.94 -0.82 -8.61
N VAL A 321 16.69 0.24 -8.97
CA VAL A 321 17.95 0.08 -9.71
C VAL A 321 19.02 -0.57 -8.84
N GLU A 322 19.13 -0.16 -7.56
CA GLU A 322 20.08 -0.76 -6.62
C GLU A 322 19.84 -2.27 -6.46
N ALA A 323 18.59 -2.66 -6.21
CA ALA A 323 18.23 -4.07 -6.06
C ALA A 323 18.58 -4.88 -7.32
N LEU A 324 18.20 -4.39 -8.50
CA LEU A 324 18.53 -5.05 -9.77
C LEU A 324 20.04 -5.27 -9.94
N LEU A 325 20.85 -4.23 -9.71
CA LEU A 325 22.30 -4.30 -9.90
C LEU A 325 22.94 -5.25 -8.87
N ALA A 326 22.56 -5.16 -7.61
CA ALA A 326 23.07 -6.04 -6.56
C ALA A 326 22.71 -7.52 -6.80
N LEU A 327 21.49 -7.79 -7.28
CA LEU A 327 21.08 -9.15 -7.65
C LEU A 327 21.91 -9.68 -8.82
N ALA A 328 22.20 -8.84 -9.82
CA ALA A 328 22.96 -9.24 -11.00
C ALA A 328 24.43 -9.60 -10.69
N GLU A 329 25.01 -9.02 -9.64
CA GLU A 329 26.36 -9.39 -9.17
C GLU A 329 26.45 -10.85 -8.70
N THR A 330 25.35 -11.36 -8.13
CA THR A 330 25.29 -12.72 -7.55
C THR A 330 24.53 -13.72 -8.42
N ASN A 331 23.78 -13.25 -9.42
CA ASN A 331 22.95 -14.06 -10.30
C ASN A 331 23.29 -13.80 -11.78
N PRO A 332 24.24 -14.56 -12.37
CA PRO A 332 24.71 -14.33 -13.75
C PRO A 332 23.65 -14.60 -14.82
N ASP A 333 22.55 -15.25 -14.47
CA ASP A 333 21.41 -15.53 -15.34
C ASP A 333 20.48 -14.31 -15.52
N LEU A 334 20.66 -13.23 -14.75
CA LEU A 334 19.94 -11.98 -14.99
C LEU A 334 20.59 -11.22 -16.16
N ASP A 335 19.85 -11.04 -17.25
CA ASP A 335 20.28 -10.22 -18.38
C ASP A 335 19.94 -8.75 -18.17
N ILE A 336 20.82 -8.03 -17.48
CA ILE A 336 20.63 -6.59 -17.20
C ILE A 336 20.74 -5.68 -18.43
N SER A 337 20.99 -6.22 -19.62
CA SER A 337 20.86 -5.44 -20.87
C SER A 337 19.43 -5.40 -21.41
N ARG A 338 18.53 -6.24 -20.88
CA ARG A 338 17.14 -6.42 -21.33
C ARG A 338 16.20 -6.40 -20.14
N VAL A 339 16.01 -5.20 -19.58
CA VAL A 339 15.21 -4.99 -18.36
C VAL A 339 13.94 -4.23 -18.69
N GLY A 340 12.80 -4.81 -18.35
CA GLY A 340 11.50 -4.14 -18.34
C GLY A 340 11.07 -3.78 -16.93
N ILE A 341 10.15 -2.83 -16.81
CA ILE A 341 9.44 -2.54 -15.56
C ILE A 341 7.93 -2.44 -15.82
N ARG A 342 7.12 -3.02 -14.93
CA ARG A 342 5.66 -2.92 -14.97
C ARG A 342 5.09 -2.53 -13.63
N GLY A 343 3.91 -1.92 -13.65
CA GLY A 343 3.10 -1.75 -12.46
C GLY A 343 1.73 -1.13 -12.74
N TRP A 344 0.90 -1.10 -11.70
CA TRP A 344 -0.44 -0.51 -11.74
C TRP A 344 -0.58 0.55 -10.64
N SER A 345 -1.36 1.61 -10.90
CA SER A 345 -1.53 2.73 -9.95
C SER A 345 -0.18 3.41 -9.63
N PHE A 346 0.24 3.49 -8.36
CA PHE A 346 1.59 3.97 -8.02
C PHE A 346 2.68 3.16 -8.72
N GLY A 347 2.53 1.84 -8.86
CA GLY A 347 3.47 1.02 -9.62
C GLY A 347 3.54 1.40 -11.10
N GLY A 348 2.43 1.88 -11.67
CA GLY A 348 2.39 2.41 -13.03
C GLY A 348 3.12 3.75 -13.15
N TYR A 349 2.93 4.62 -12.15
CA TYR A 349 3.72 5.85 -12.02
C TYR A 349 5.22 5.54 -11.92
N LEU A 350 5.62 4.62 -11.03
CA LEU A 350 7.00 4.20 -10.86
C LEU A 350 7.59 3.58 -12.14
N ALA A 351 6.83 2.73 -12.83
CA ALA A 351 7.28 2.13 -14.09
C ALA A 351 7.56 3.19 -15.18
N ALA A 352 6.64 4.15 -15.35
CA ALA A 352 6.83 5.24 -16.30
C ALA A 352 7.97 6.17 -15.87
N LEU A 353 8.03 6.54 -14.59
CA LEU A 353 9.10 7.40 -14.05
C LEU A 353 10.48 6.77 -14.24
N ALA A 354 10.64 5.50 -13.87
CA ALA A 354 11.89 4.77 -14.00
C ALA A 354 12.35 4.68 -15.47
N LEU A 355 11.44 4.48 -16.42
CA LEU A 355 11.76 4.49 -17.85
C LEU A 355 12.23 5.86 -18.34
N LEU A 356 11.61 6.93 -17.86
CA LEU A 356 11.95 8.31 -18.24
C LEU A 356 13.28 8.76 -17.63
N GLU A 357 13.54 8.40 -16.37
CA GLU A 357 14.75 8.85 -15.65
C GLU A 357 15.96 7.95 -15.85
N ARG A 358 15.76 6.64 -16.07
CA ARG A 358 16.81 5.64 -16.21
C ARG A 358 16.68 4.80 -17.49
N PRO A 359 16.65 5.44 -18.69
CA PRO A 359 16.63 4.72 -19.97
C PRO A 359 17.94 3.95 -20.23
N ASP A 360 18.99 4.19 -19.44
CA ASP A 360 20.23 3.40 -19.42
C ASP A 360 20.05 2.03 -18.77
N ILE A 361 19.02 1.86 -17.92
CA ILE A 361 18.70 0.61 -17.24
C ILE A 361 17.46 -0.05 -17.85
N PHE A 362 16.37 0.70 -17.99
CA PHE A 362 15.08 0.16 -18.41
C PHE A 362 14.91 0.26 -19.93
N SER A 363 14.77 -0.89 -20.58
CA SER A 363 14.59 -1.01 -22.03
C SER A 363 13.13 -0.93 -22.48
N ALA A 364 12.16 -1.14 -21.59
CA ALA A 364 10.73 -0.96 -21.86
C ALA A 364 9.93 -0.81 -20.57
N ALA A 365 8.77 -0.14 -20.60
CA ALA A 365 7.85 -0.12 -19.47
C ALA A 365 6.38 -0.25 -19.83
N VAL A 366 5.63 -0.89 -18.92
CA VAL A 366 4.16 -0.93 -18.92
C VAL A 366 3.66 -0.16 -17.70
N ALA A 367 2.93 0.92 -17.93
CA ALA A 367 2.34 1.74 -16.89
C ALA A 367 0.80 1.64 -16.94
N GLY A 368 0.24 0.89 -15.99
CA GLY A 368 -1.20 0.74 -15.79
C GLY A 368 -1.75 1.77 -14.81
N ALA A 369 -2.82 2.47 -15.19
CA ALA A 369 -3.48 3.52 -14.42
C ALA A 369 -2.52 4.47 -13.67
N PRO A 370 -1.46 5.01 -14.31
CA PRO A 370 -0.43 5.78 -13.62
C PRO A 370 -0.96 7.13 -13.15
N VAL A 371 -0.54 7.57 -11.95
CA VAL A 371 -0.66 8.97 -11.54
C VAL A 371 0.44 9.76 -12.26
N THR A 372 0.07 10.59 -13.24
CA THR A 372 1.05 11.33 -14.08
C THR A 372 1.29 12.77 -13.63
N ASP A 373 0.39 13.32 -12.82
CA ASP A 373 0.43 14.67 -12.26
C ASP A 373 -0.31 14.66 -10.92
N TRP A 374 0.44 14.75 -9.82
CA TRP A 374 -0.11 14.64 -8.47
C TRP A 374 -1.13 15.73 -8.13
N SER A 375 -1.16 16.86 -8.85
CA SER A 375 -2.16 17.92 -8.63
C SER A 375 -3.59 17.49 -9.03
N LEU A 376 -3.72 16.45 -9.83
CA LEU A 376 -5.02 15.89 -10.23
C LEU A 376 -5.57 14.86 -9.24
N TYR A 377 -4.74 14.37 -8.31
CA TYR A 377 -5.11 13.33 -7.35
C TYR A 377 -5.65 13.93 -6.05
N ASP A 378 -6.29 13.14 -5.20
CA ASP A 378 -7.09 13.66 -4.09
C ASP A 378 -6.26 14.39 -3.00
N THR A 379 -6.94 15.27 -2.26
CA THR A 379 -6.38 16.05 -1.15
C THR A 379 -5.74 15.18 -0.07
N ALA A 380 -6.44 14.14 0.41
CA ALA A 380 -6.03 13.39 1.58
C ALA A 380 -4.76 12.57 1.31
N TYR A 381 -4.67 11.91 0.15
CA TYR A 381 -3.46 11.19 -0.23
C TYR A 381 -2.33 12.17 -0.57
N THR A 382 -2.55 13.07 -1.54
CA THR A 382 -1.44 13.84 -2.10
C THR A 382 -0.88 14.85 -1.10
N GLU A 383 -1.73 15.55 -0.34
CA GLU A 383 -1.26 16.58 0.58
C GLU A 383 -0.53 15.98 1.79
N ARG A 384 -0.83 14.73 2.18
CA ARG A 384 -0.09 14.00 3.22
C ARG A 384 1.37 13.79 2.84
N TYR A 385 1.63 13.41 1.59
CA TYR A 385 2.98 13.05 1.16
C TYR A 385 3.73 14.22 0.53
N LEU A 386 3.05 15.12 -0.18
CA LEU A 386 3.69 16.21 -0.95
C LEU A 386 3.40 17.61 -0.39
N GLY A 387 2.50 17.74 0.59
CA GLY A 387 1.95 19.04 0.99
C GLY A 387 0.96 19.60 -0.05
N THR A 388 0.47 20.81 0.16
CA THR A 388 -0.42 21.47 -0.82
C THR A 388 0.38 21.94 -2.05
N PRO A 389 -0.23 21.97 -3.26
CA PRO A 389 0.43 22.51 -4.45
C PRO A 389 0.90 23.97 -4.27
N GLN A 390 0.18 24.76 -3.46
CA GLN A 390 0.52 26.14 -3.16
C GLN A 390 1.67 26.26 -2.14
N GLY A 391 1.73 25.35 -1.16
CA GLY A 391 2.75 25.33 -0.12
C GLY A 391 4.07 24.69 -0.56
N ASN A 392 4.02 23.70 -1.45
CA ASN A 392 5.20 22.96 -1.92
C ASN A 392 5.16 22.67 -3.44
N PRO A 393 5.17 23.69 -4.31
CA PRO A 393 5.09 23.50 -5.76
C PRO A 393 6.26 22.67 -6.33
N ALA A 394 7.45 22.75 -5.71
CA ALA A 394 8.63 22.01 -6.15
C ALA A 394 8.47 20.49 -6.04
N ALA A 395 7.77 20.00 -5.00
CA ALA A 395 7.48 18.57 -4.86
C ALA A 395 6.58 18.06 -5.99
N TYR A 396 5.55 18.82 -6.38
CA TYR A 396 4.65 18.49 -7.50
C TYR A 396 5.39 18.54 -8.85
N GLU A 397 6.25 19.54 -9.06
CA GLU A 397 7.06 19.63 -10.28
C GLU A 397 8.02 18.44 -10.42
N LYS A 398 8.72 18.09 -9.33
CA LYS A 398 9.70 17.00 -9.28
C LYS A 398 9.06 15.63 -9.55
N THR A 399 7.85 15.42 -9.03
CA THR A 399 7.13 14.13 -9.08
C THR A 399 6.17 14.01 -10.27
N SER A 400 6.05 15.04 -11.12
CA SER A 400 5.21 14.99 -12.31
C SER A 400 5.91 14.30 -13.48
N LEU A 401 5.20 13.43 -14.18
CA LEU A 401 5.70 12.78 -15.40
C LEU A 401 5.59 13.71 -16.62
N LEU A 402 4.69 14.71 -16.57
CA LEU A 402 4.44 15.60 -17.70
C LEU A 402 5.69 16.42 -18.06
N ASN A 403 6.45 16.85 -17.04
CA ASN A 403 7.69 17.62 -17.18
C ASN A 403 8.87 16.79 -17.71
N LYS A 404 8.70 15.47 -17.81
CA LYS A 404 9.72 14.51 -18.24
C LYS A 404 9.36 13.86 -19.58
N ALA A 405 8.27 14.28 -20.23
CA ALA A 405 7.78 13.64 -21.44
C ALA A 405 8.83 13.64 -22.59
N ASP A 406 9.64 14.69 -22.70
CA ASP A 406 10.73 14.79 -23.67
C ASP A 406 11.92 13.85 -23.40
N GLN A 407 11.96 13.21 -22.23
CA GLN A 407 12.99 12.24 -21.84
C GLN A 407 12.66 10.81 -22.27
N LEU A 408 11.49 10.56 -22.88
CA LEU A 408 11.17 9.21 -23.35
C LEU A 408 12.10 8.79 -24.49
N GLU A 409 12.93 7.76 -24.24
CA GLU A 409 13.84 7.17 -25.23
C GLU A 409 13.49 5.72 -25.58
N LYS A 410 12.64 5.10 -24.76
CA LYS A 410 12.37 3.67 -24.77
C LYS A 410 10.87 3.39 -24.93
N PRO A 411 10.48 2.21 -25.43
CA PRO A 411 9.07 1.83 -25.56
C PRO A 411 8.28 1.95 -24.24
N LEU A 412 7.19 2.70 -24.30
CA LEU A 412 6.23 2.86 -23.20
C LEU A 412 4.83 2.44 -23.64
N LEU A 413 4.21 1.56 -22.85
CA LEU A 413 2.81 1.18 -22.98
C LEU A 413 2.01 1.75 -21.80
N LEU A 414 1.04 2.60 -22.12
CA LEU A 414 0.06 3.14 -21.17
C LEU A 414 -1.24 2.33 -21.23
N ILE A 415 -1.78 1.92 -20.09
CA ILE A 415 -3.06 1.19 -20.00
C ILE A 415 -3.94 1.92 -18.99
N HIS A 416 -5.18 2.29 -19.33
CA HIS A 416 -6.04 3.04 -18.39
C HIS A 416 -7.53 2.73 -18.55
N GLY A 417 -8.21 2.55 -17.42
CA GLY A 417 -9.67 2.53 -17.34
C GLY A 417 -10.29 3.88 -17.69
N LEU A 418 -11.12 3.94 -18.74
CA LEU A 418 -11.80 5.19 -19.11
C LEU A 418 -12.95 5.58 -18.16
N ALA A 419 -13.33 4.70 -17.23
CA ALA A 419 -14.29 4.97 -16.17
C ALA A 419 -13.61 4.98 -14.78
N ASP A 420 -12.27 5.05 -14.73
CA ASP A 420 -11.52 5.16 -13.48
C ASP A 420 -11.97 6.39 -12.71
N ASP A 421 -12.38 6.15 -11.46
CA ASP A 421 -12.92 7.11 -10.52
C ASP A 421 -11.98 7.41 -9.35
N ASN A 422 -10.79 6.80 -9.38
CA ASN A 422 -9.70 7.01 -8.43
C ASN A 422 -8.55 7.79 -9.10
N VAL A 423 -7.90 7.19 -10.10
CA VAL A 423 -6.90 7.86 -10.95
C VAL A 423 -7.57 8.20 -12.25
N PHE A 424 -8.10 9.42 -12.39
CA PHE A 424 -8.85 9.77 -13.60
C PHE A 424 -8.04 9.56 -14.88
N ALA A 425 -8.70 9.07 -15.94
CA ALA A 425 -8.07 8.86 -17.25
C ALA A 425 -7.40 10.14 -17.83
N ALA A 426 -7.75 11.32 -17.30
CA ALA A 426 -7.04 12.57 -17.56
C ALA A 426 -5.52 12.44 -17.37
N HIS A 427 -5.04 11.63 -16.41
CA HIS A 427 -3.63 11.38 -16.20
C HIS A 427 -2.93 10.80 -17.45
N THR A 428 -3.40 9.66 -17.95
CA THR A 428 -2.84 9.05 -19.17
C THR A 428 -3.06 9.94 -20.39
N LEU A 429 -4.20 10.62 -20.52
CA LEU A 429 -4.48 11.48 -21.66
C LEU A 429 -3.55 12.71 -21.69
N GLN A 430 -3.27 13.34 -20.55
CA GLN A 430 -2.34 14.46 -20.46
C GLN A 430 -0.90 14.02 -20.75
N LEU A 431 -0.45 12.88 -20.20
CA LEU A 431 0.89 12.36 -20.50
C LEU A 431 1.02 11.97 -21.98
N SER A 432 0.03 11.30 -22.54
CA SER A 432 -0.02 10.97 -23.98
C SER A 432 0.06 12.23 -24.85
N SER A 433 -0.67 13.29 -24.49
CA SER A 433 -0.60 14.59 -25.17
C SER A 433 0.79 15.23 -25.06
N ALA A 434 1.43 15.19 -23.88
CA ALA A 434 2.76 15.73 -23.67
C ALA A 434 3.83 14.96 -24.46
N LEU A 435 3.76 13.63 -24.46
CA LEU A 435 4.65 12.76 -25.24
C LEU A 435 4.51 13.02 -26.74
N LEU A 436 3.27 13.13 -27.24
CA LEU A 436 3.02 13.46 -28.65
C LEU A 436 3.57 14.84 -29.02
N ALA A 437 3.37 15.85 -28.16
CA ALA A 437 3.88 17.19 -28.37
C ALA A 437 5.43 17.23 -28.40
N ALA A 438 6.08 16.37 -27.61
CA ALA A 438 7.53 16.19 -27.61
C ALA A 438 8.05 15.27 -28.75
N GLY A 439 7.16 14.78 -29.62
CA GLY A 439 7.53 13.90 -30.74
C GLY A 439 7.94 12.48 -30.30
N LYS A 440 7.49 12.03 -29.12
CA LYS A 440 7.89 10.75 -28.53
C LYS A 440 6.84 9.66 -28.79
N PRO A 441 7.20 8.57 -29.49
CA PRO A 441 6.29 7.47 -29.77
C PRO A 441 5.95 6.69 -28.49
N HIS A 442 4.67 6.35 -28.32
CA HIS A 442 4.16 5.57 -27.19
C HIS A 442 2.86 4.85 -27.59
N SER A 443 2.51 3.80 -26.85
CA SER A 443 1.27 3.04 -27.05
C SER A 443 0.27 3.33 -25.95
N VAL A 444 -1.02 3.39 -26.28
CA VAL A 444 -2.11 3.57 -25.31
C VAL A 444 -3.19 2.52 -25.53
N VAL A 445 -3.54 1.79 -24.47
CA VAL A 445 -4.66 0.85 -24.42
C VAL A 445 -5.76 1.41 -23.51
N PRO A 446 -6.77 2.08 -24.08
CA PRO A 446 -7.90 2.57 -23.30
C PRO A 446 -8.90 1.43 -23.01
N LEU A 447 -9.24 1.24 -21.74
CA LEU A 447 -10.17 0.21 -21.30
C LEU A 447 -11.56 0.83 -21.08
N SER A 448 -12.48 0.56 -22.01
CA SER A 448 -13.84 1.08 -21.95
C SER A 448 -14.65 0.46 -20.82
N GLY A 449 -15.23 1.28 -19.94
CA GLY A 449 -16.11 0.83 -18.85
C GLY A 449 -15.39 0.23 -17.64
N VAL A 450 -14.06 0.18 -17.67
CA VAL A 450 -13.23 -0.27 -16.54
C VAL A 450 -12.94 0.93 -15.63
N THR A 451 -13.10 0.73 -14.31
CA THR A 451 -12.75 1.72 -13.28
C THR A 451 -11.25 1.64 -12.95
N HIS A 452 -10.84 1.80 -11.69
CA HIS A 452 -9.44 1.73 -11.30
C HIS A 452 -8.84 0.32 -11.37
N MET A 453 -9.63 -0.70 -11.05
CA MET A 453 -9.19 -2.10 -11.09
C MET A 453 -9.82 -2.81 -12.29
N THR A 454 -9.17 -3.90 -12.72
CA THR A 454 -9.59 -4.75 -13.85
C THR A 454 -10.11 -6.11 -13.36
N PRO A 455 -11.15 -6.18 -12.50
CA PRO A 455 -11.59 -7.46 -11.92
C PRO A 455 -12.27 -8.38 -12.94
N GLN A 456 -12.61 -7.89 -14.14
CA GLN A 456 -13.24 -8.71 -15.16
C GLN A 456 -12.21 -9.70 -15.71
N GLU A 457 -12.42 -11.00 -15.45
CA GLU A 457 -11.51 -12.10 -15.79
C GLU A 457 -10.95 -12.01 -17.22
N ILE A 458 -11.83 -11.84 -18.22
CA ILE A 458 -11.43 -11.73 -19.63
C ILE A 458 -10.52 -10.52 -19.87
N VAL A 459 -10.78 -9.39 -19.21
CA VAL A 459 -9.95 -8.18 -19.35
C VAL A 459 -8.60 -8.42 -18.68
N ALA A 460 -8.59 -8.91 -17.45
CA ALA A 460 -7.36 -9.20 -16.71
C ALA A 460 -6.44 -10.18 -17.47
N GLU A 461 -7.00 -11.28 -17.97
CA GLU A 461 -6.25 -12.28 -18.73
C GLU A 461 -5.63 -11.68 -20.01
N ASN A 462 -6.42 -10.93 -20.79
CA ASN A 462 -5.93 -10.35 -22.04
C ASN A 462 -4.91 -9.23 -21.81
N LEU A 463 -5.00 -8.50 -20.68
CA LEU A 463 -3.98 -7.54 -20.29
C LEU A 463 -2.65 -8.23 -20.02
N LEU A 464 -2.64 -9.31 -19.24
CA LEU A 464 -1.42 -10.09 -18.98
C LEU A 464 -0.77 -10.59 -20.28
N ARG A 465 -1.57 -11.10 -21.23
CA ARG A 465 -1.07 -11.51 -22.56
C ARG A 465 -0.48 -10.34 -23.35
N LEU A 466 -1.17 -9.21 -23.36
CA LEU A 466 -0.73 -7.99 -24.06
C LEU A 466 0.58 -7.44 -23.47
N GLU A 467 0.74 -7.45 -22.14
CA GLU A 467 1.98 -7.07 -21.47
C GLU A 467 3.15 -7.99 -21.86
N VAL A 468 2.93 -9.30 -21.90
CA VAL A 468 3.94 -10.28 -22.33
C VAL A 468 4.35 -10.07 -23.77
N ASP A 469 3.39 -9.86 -24.69
CA ASP A 469 3.69 -9.63 -26.09
C ASP A 469 4.46 -8.32 -26.29
N PHE A 470 4.12 -7.29 -25.50
CA PHE A 470 4.86 -6.03 -25.46
C PHE A 470 6.31 -6.24 -25.01
N PHE A 471 6.54 -6.97 -23.89
CA PHE A 471 7.89 -7.24 -23.43
C PHE A 471 8.68 -8.14 -24.37
N ARG A 472 8.06 -9.18 -24.97
CA ARG A 472 8.72 -10.02 -25.98
C ARG A 472 9.17 -9.21 -27.20
N SER A 473 8.40 -8.21 -27.62
CA SER A 473 8.73 -7.38 -28.77
C SER A 473 9.87 -6.38 -28.52
N HIS A 474 10.15 -6.04 -27.25
CA HIS A 474 11.12 -4.99 -26.91
C HIS A 474 12.29 -5.48 -26.03
N LEU A 475 12.16 -6.66 -25.42
CA LEU A 475 13.21 -7.35 -24.65
C LEU A 475 13.58 -8.72 -25.25
N GLY A 476 12.86 -9.17 -26.29
CA GLY A 476 13.20 -10.40 -27.01
C GLY A 476 14.50 -10.26 -27.79
N ASP A 477 15.00 -11.41 -28.26
CA ASP A 477 16.22 -11.51 -29.07
C ASP A 477 16.07 -10.86 -30.47
#